data_AF-A0A9K3CV98-F1
#
_entry.id   AF-A0A9K3CV98-F1
#
_cell.length_a   1.000
_cell.length_b   1.000
_cell.length_c   1.000
_cell.angle_alpha   90.00
_cell.angle_beta   90.00
_cell.angle_gamma   90.00
#
_symmetry.space_group_name_H-M   'P 1'
#
loop_
_entity.id
_entity.type
_entity.pdbx_description
1 polymer ?
#
loop_
_entity_poly.entity_id
_entity_poly.type
_entity_poly.pdbx_seq_one_letter_code
_entity_poly.pdbx_strand_id
1 'polypeptide(L)'
;MRHQDGAPLMAHITVYKAWLNLLGIHTKEGEAKEIVAIPFNVHPDDVQNMYTAFSEAFFGSGEYNCIYRQLLPNGTYARMQSYGSAVRHDAKGVPTLVAGPYMVLNSCDHCVDCLIKRFYMLYADWECHTALERACTETAFDARVLDKQLGGFGFGWLFMYAYTHEAHTPLSAHINIKDLVKVLFTIYRMHHKNEFHNTIQTLDALQLALLLCNSIHAASLLAGVLIGCGVSLGPAGAVAFAKRLVMSTTLSTDTCFQLRRLSPAVFLYDRVKAEAVLPSALADPDSELGHSQSVLASAIVTAAYVGNSARPWKVASRFGRHAMQEAFESGAKGVKAEWGTCETTCVAQIMFIGSKVIPLLTGLLSHMRQTDMTSGVTLVSALLFNATDNRDRWHREVRGQSNTVGVDSKDM
;
A
#
# COMPACT_ATOMS: atom_id res chain seq x y z
N MET A 1 -29.25 -28.15 -6.39
CA MET A 1 -29.37 -28.70 -7.76
C MET A 1 -28.61 -30.00 -7.85
N ARG A 2 -29.04 -30.92 -8.70
CA ARG A 2 -28.37 -32.19 -9.00
C ARG A 2 -27.88 -32.13 -10.46
N HIS A 3 -26.83 -32.86 -10.80
CA HIS A 3 -26.51 -33.22 -12.17
C HIS A 3 -27.76 -33.82 -12.87
N GLN A 4 -27.80 -33.90 -14.21
CA GLN A 4 -28.90 -34.54 -14.96
C GLN A 4 -29.19 -35.98 -14.47
N ASP A 5 -28.22 -36.62 -13.83
CA ASP A 5 -28.22 -37.95 -13.22
C ASP A 5 -28.51 -37.96 -11.70
N GLY A 6 -28.84 -36.83 -11.08
CA GLY A 6 -29.31 -36.79 -9.71
C GLY A 6 -28.21 -36.70 -8.63
N ALA A 7 -26.93 -36.62 -9.01
CA ALA A 7 -25.82 -36.45 -8.07
C ALA A 7 -25.63 -34.98 -7.64
N PRO A 8 -25.30 -34.67 -6.36
CA PRO A 8 -24.95 -33.32 -5.95
C PRO A 8 -23.72 -32.82 -6.72
N LEU A 9 -23.71 -31.55 -7.11
CA LEU A 9 -22.55 -30.92 -7.75
C LEU A 9 -21.39 -30.89 -6.74
N MET A 10 -20.31 -31.62 -7.02
CA MET A 10 -19.15 -31.72 -6.13
C MET A 10 -18.09 -30.72 -6.61
N ALA A 11 -17.94 -29.61 -5.90
CA ALA A 11 -16.82 -28.69 -6.15
C ALA A 11 -15.58 -29.23 -5.41
N HIS A 12 -14.49 -29.46 -6.14
CA HIS A 12 -13.21 -29.82 -5.52
C HIS A 12 -12.61 -28.59 -4.88
N ILE A 13 -12.35 -28.66 -3.58
CA ILE A 13 -11.71 -27.57 -2.83
C ILE A 13 -10.47 -28.13 -2.16
N THR A 14 -9.32 -27.63 -2.60
CA THR A 14 -8.04 -27.92 -1.96
C THR A 14 -7.88 -27.00 -0.76
N VAL A 15 -7.79 -27.59 0.43
CA VAL A 15 -7.65 -26.84 1.69
C VAL A 15 -6.25 -27.07 2.26
N TYR A 16 -5.52 -25.99 2.60
CA TYR A 16 -4.16 -26.06 3.12
C TYR A 16 -4.08 -26.66 4.55
N LYS A 17 -2.94 -27.27 4.93
CA LYS A 17 -2.71 -27.92 6.25
C LYS A 17 -2.97 -27.01 7.45
N ALA A 18 -2.57 -25.74 7.38
CA ALA A 18 -2.78 -24.76 8.46
C ALA A 18 -4.26 -24.59 8.83
N TRP A 19 -5.14 -24.87 7.88
CA TRP A 19 -6.58 -24.73 7.91
C TRP A 19 -7.26 -25.95 8.52
N LEU A 20 -6.82 -27.14 8.12
CA LEU A 20 -7.25 -28.40 8.70
C LEU A 20 -6.98 -28.38 10.20
N ASN A 21 -5.81 -27.89 10.60
CA ASN A 21 -5.48 -27.69 12.02
C ASN A 21 -6.41 -26.70 12.75
N LEU A 22 -6.87 -25.64 12.08
CA LEU A 22 -7.81 -24.67 12.65
C LEU A 22 -9.21 -25.26 12.87
N LEU A 23 -9.55 -26.27 12.07
CA LEU A 23 -10.78 -27.07 12.17
C LEU A 23 -10.62 -28.29 13.08
N GLY A 24 -9.48 -28.46 13.76
CA GLY A 24 -9.19 -29.65 14.57
C GLY A 24 -8.94 -30.92 13.75
N ILE A 25 -8.75 -30.79 12.44
CA ILE A 25 -8.45 -31.88 11.52
C ILE A 25 -6.94 -31.95 11.35
N HIS A 26 -6.30 -32.93 11.99
CA HIS A 26 -4.87 -33.15 11.80
C HIS A 26 -4.60 -33.93 10.52
N THR A 27 -3.76 -33.41 9.63
CA THR A 27 -3.25 -34.14 8.44
C THR A 27 -1.73 -34.24 8.44
N LYS A 28 -1.23 -35.30 7.79
CA LYS A 28 0.21 -35.44 7.56
C LYS A 28 0.68 -34.36 6.59
N GLU A 29 1.95 -33.98 6.71
CA GLU A 29 2.57 -33.01 5.81
C GLU A 29 2.49 -33.49 4.35
N GLY A 30 1.97 -32.64 3.46
CA GLY A 30 1.82 -32.97 2.03
C GLY A 30 0.52 -33.68 1.63
N GLU A 31 -0.34 -34.08 2.58
CA GLU A 31 -1.65 -34.65 2.24
C GLU A 31 -2.69 -33.53 1.99
N ALA A 32 -3.02 -33.30 0.72
CA ALA A 32 -4.26 -32.61 0.37
C ALA A 32 -5.43 -33.53 0.70
N LYS A 33 -6.27 -33.15 1.66
CA LYS A 33 -7.56 -33.83 1.88
C LYS A 33 -8.62 -33.15 1.05
N GLU A 34 -9.31 -33.95 0.25
CA GLU A 34 -10.54 -33.55 -0.41
C GLU A 34 -11.62 -33.34 0.66
N ILE A 35 -11.98 -32.07 0.94
CA ILE A 35 -13.12 -31.79 1.81
C ILE A 35 -14.35 -31.64 0.92
N VAL A 36 -15.05 -32.76 0.73
CA VAL A 36 -16.26 -32.89 -0.08
C VAL A 36 -17.50 -32.26 0.61
N ALA A 37 -17.31 -31.32 1.54
CA ALA A 37 -18.45 -30.70 2.21
C ALA A 37 -18.12 -29.40 2.94
N ILE A 38 -18.27 -28.27 2.25
CA ILE A 38 -18.46 -26.98 2.91
C ILE A 38 -19.78 -26.89 3.72
N PRO A 39 -20.92 -27.50 3.33
CA PRO A 39 -22.20 -27.17 3.99
C PRO A 39 -22.27 -27.53 5.49
N PHE A 40 -21.49 -28.51 5.96
CA PHE A 40 -21.70 -29.06 7.31
C PHE A 40 -21.22 -28.17 8.45
N ASN A 41 -20.36 -27.17 8.17
CA ASN A 41 -19.85 -26.27 9.19
C ASN A 41 -20.29 -24.81 8.98
N VAL A 42 -21.28 -24.56 8.12
CA VAL A 42 -21.81 -23.21 7.89
C VAL A 42 -23.06 -23.02 8.74
N HIS A 43 -23.23 -21.84 9.33
CA HIS A 43 -24.44 -21.51 10.07
C HIS A 43 -25.67 -21.68 9.17
N PRO A 44 -26.75 -22.32 9.63
CA PRO A 44 -27.91 -22.64 8.80
C PRO A 44 -28.46 -21.45 7.98
N ASP A 45 -28.61 -20.27 8.60
CA ASP A 45 -29.08 -19.07 7.90
C ASP A 45 -28.18 -18.59 6.75
N ASP A 46 -26.88 -18.93 6.78
CA ASP A 46 -25.91 -18.43 5.82
C ASP A 46 -25.71 -19.42 4.65
N VAL A 47 -26.24 -20.64 4.76
CA VAL A 47 -26.09 -21.70 3.74
C VAL A 47 -26.63 -21.26 2.38
N GLN A 48 -27.81 -20.62 2.36
CA GLN A 48 -28.42 -20.18 1.11
C GLN A 48 -27.61 -19.06 0.45
N ASN A 49 -27.13 -18.09 1.23
CA ASN A 49 -26.30 -16.99 0.73
C ASN A 49 -24.97 -17.50 0.18
N MET A 50 -24.32 -18.43 0.90
CA MET A 50 -23.11 -19.08 0.42
C MET A 50 -23.36 -19.84 -0.89
N TYR A 51 -24.45 -20.60 -0.98
CA TYR A 51 -24.79 -21.34 -2.20
C TYR A 51 -25.01 -20.42 -3.39
N THR A 52 -25.72 -19.29 -3.20
CA THR A 52 -25.91 -18.27 -4.23
C THR A 52 -24.56 -17.71 -4.69
N ALA A 53 -23.70 -17.29 -3.77
CA ALA A 53 -22.40 -16.71 -4.10
C ALA A 53 -21.48 -17.73 -4.82
N PHE A 54 -21.47 -19.00 -4.40
CA PHE A 54 -20.73 -20.04 -5.11
C PHE A 54 -21.31 -20.30 -6.51
N SER A 55 -22.64 -20.30 -6.64
CA SER A 55 -23.29 -20.49 -7.95
C SER A 55 -22.96 -19.35 -8.91
N GLU A 56 -22.95 -18.11 -8.43
CA GLU A 56 -22.51 -16.94 -9.21
C GLU A 56 -21.05 -17.07 -9.67
N ALA A 57 -20.17 -17.62 -8.85
CA ALA A 57 -18.78 -17.83 -9.24
C ALA A 57 -18.60 -18.94 -10.29
N PHE A 58 -19.37 -20.03 -10.22
CA PHE A 58 -19.28 -21.14 -11.17
C PHE A 58 -20.05 -20.89 -12.48
N PHE A 59 -21.15 -20.14 -12.43
CA PHE A 59 -22.08 -20.01 -13.56
C PHE A 59 -22.32 -18.57 -14.00
N GLY A 60 -21.81 -17.59 -13.24
CA GLY A 60 -22.02 -16.17 -13.48
C GLY A 60 -20.70 -15.43 -13.72
N SER A 61 -20.30 -14.57 -12.78
CA SER A 61 -19.20 -13.62 -12.91
C SER A 61 -17.81 -14.26 -12.95
N GLY A 62 -17.67 -15.52 -12.54
CA GLY A 62 -16.35 -16.13 -12.31
C GLY A 62 -15.72 -15.72 -10.98
N GLU A 63 -16.41 -14.91 -10.17
CA GLU A 63 -15.93 -14.40 -8.88
C GLU A 63 -16.92 -14.75 -7.76
N TYR A 64 -16.37 -15.05 -6.59
CA TYR A 64 -17.08 -15.37 -5.35
C TYR A 64 -16.67 -14.36 -4.28
N ASN A 65 -17.64 -13.78 -3.57
CA ASN A 65 -17.42 -13.01 -2.35
C ASN A 65 -18.59 -13.24 -1.40
N CYS A 66 -18.36 -13.91 -0.28
CA CYS A 66 -19.42 -14.23 0.67
C CYS A 66 -18.96 -14.02 2.11
N ILE A 67 -19.85 -13.45 2.92
CA ILE A 67 -19.71 -13.42 4.37
C ILE A 67 -20.67 -14.45 4.96
N TYR A 68 -20.15 -15.37 5.77
CA TYR A 68 -20.91 -16.43 6.42
C TYR A 68 -20.37 -16.71 7.81
N ARG A 69 -21.10 -17.42 8.65
CA ARG A 69 -20.64 -17.91 9.95
C ARG A 69 -20.21 -19.35 9.82
N GLN A 70 -19.03 -19.68 10.33
CA GLN A 70 -18.49 -21.03 10.37
C GLN A 70 -18.50 -21.57 11.80
N LEU A 71 -19.03 -22.77 12.00
CA LEU A 71 -19.01 -23.49 13.27
C LEU A 71 -17.58 -23.98 13.56
N LEU A 72 -17.05 -23.55 14.69
CA LEU A 72 -15.71 -23.91 15.18
C LEU A 72 -15.75 -25.20 16.02
N PRO A 73 -14.60 -25.87 16.24
CA PRO A 73 -14.54 -27.10 17.04
C PRO A 73 -15.05 -26.96 18.48
N ASN A 74 -15.03 -25.75 19.03
CA ASN A 74 -15.55 -25.46 20.37
C ASN A 74 -17.08 -25.22 20.40
N GLY A 75 -17.78 -25.41 19.28
CA GLY A 75 -19.23 -25.21 19.15
C GLY A 75 -19.66 -23.76 18.95
N THR A 76 -18.74 -22.79 18.90
CA THR A 76 -19.06 -21.38 18.64
C THR A 76 -19.00 -21.05 17.15
N TYR A 77 -19.66 -19.97 16.73
CA TYR A 77 -19.59 -19.50 15.34
C TYR A 77 -18.62 -18.34 15.18
N ALA A 78 -17.79 -18.39 14.14
CA ALA A 78 -16.98 -17.26 13.70
C ALA A 78 -17.50 -16.73 12.35
N ARG A 79 -17.76 -15.42 12.23
CA ARG A 79 -17.97 -14.81 10.91
C ARG A 79 -16.69 -14.93 10.11
N MET A 80 -16.89 -15.22 8.85
CA MET A 80 -15.95 -15.61 7.83
C MET A 80 -16.27 -14.76 6.62
N GLN A 81 -15.28 -14.18 5.97
CA GLN A 81 -15.40 -13.65 4.63
C GLN A 81 -14.54 -14.48 3.71
N SER A 82 -15.08 -14.92 2.59
CA SER A 82 -14.30 -15.66 1.61
C SER A 82 -14.45 -15.03 0.25
N TYR A 83 -13.34 -14.93 -0.45
CA TYR A 83 -13.21 -14.42 -1.80
C TYR A 83 -12.63 -15.53 -2.67
N GLY A 84 -13.05 -15.63 -3.91
CA GLY A 84 -12.47 -16.58 -4.83
C GLY A 84 -12.77 -16.26 -6.27
N SER A 85 -12.00 -16.86 -7.16
CA SER A 85 -12.21 -16.76 -8.60
C SER A 85 -12.07 -18.14 -9.24
N ALA A 86 -12.70 -18.31 -10.40
CA ALA A 86 -12.53 -19.49 -11.23
C ALA A 86 -11.08 -19.55 -11.75
N VAL A 87 -10.29 -20.48 -11.21
CA VAL A 87 -8.87 -20.64 -11.57
C VAL A 87 -8.63 -21.73 -12.60
N ARG A 88 -9.62 -22.59 -12.85
CA ARG A 88 -9.55 -23.62 -13.89
C ARG A 88 -10.88 -23.74 -14.60
N HIS A 89 -10.82 -23.90 -15.91
CA HIS A 89 -11.98 -24.10 -16.79
C HIS A 89 -11.81 -25.39 -17.59
N ASP A 90 -12.91 -26.02 -17.97
CA ASP A 90 -12.89 -27.14 -18.92
C ASP A 90 -12.72 -26.65 -20.37
N ALA A 91 -12.70 -27.58 -21.32
CA ALA A 91 -12.57 -27.27 -22.75
C ALA A 91 -13.72 -26.41 -23.32
N LYS A 92 -14.84 -26.27 -22.59
CA LYS A 92 -16.00 -25.46 -22.97
C LYS A 92 -16.00 -24.11 -22.23
N GLY A 93 -14.96 -23.80 -21.45
CA GLY A 93 -14.88 -22.57 -20.67
C GLY A 93 -15.71 -22.60 -19.40
N VAL A 94 -16.18 -23.76 -18.93
CA VAL A 94 -16.94 -23.89 -17.68
C VAL A 94 -15.97 -24.00 -16.50
N PRO A 95 -16.11 -23.19 -15.44
CA PRO A 95 -15.28 -23.31 -14.24
C PRO A 95 -15.31 -24.73 -13.65
N THR A 96 -14.14 -25.34 -13.48
CA THR A 96 -13.94 -26.64 -12.82
C THR A 96 -13.19 -26.55 -11.50
N LEU A 97 -12.69 -25.36 -11.15
CA LEU A 97 -12.04 -25.06 -9.87
C LEU A 97 -12.23 -23.58 -9.55
N VAL A 98 -12.78 -23.29 -8.38
CA VAL A 98 -12.78 -21.95 -7.78
C VAL A 98 -11.82 -22.00 -6.61
N ALA A 99 -10.87 -21.06 -6.58
CA ALA A 99 -9.91 -20.94 -5.49
C ALA A 99 -9.90 -19.50 -4.97
N GLY A 100 -9.66 -19.35 -3.68
CA GLY A 100 -9.35 -18.05 -3.13
C GLY A 100 -9.28 -18.01 -1.61
N PRO A 101 -8.86 -16.86 -1.08
CA PRO A 101 -8.63 -16.69 0.34
C PRO A 101 -9.93 -16.52 1.11
N TYR A 102 -9.90 -16.88 2.38
CA TYR A 102 -10.94 -16.59 3.34
C TYR A 102 -10.31 -15.94 4.58
N MET A 103 -11.11 -15.26 5.36
CA MET A 103 -10.72 -14.44 6.49
C MET A 103 -11.75 -14.61 7.60
N VAL A 104 -11.30 -14.78 8.84
CA VAL A 104 -12.21 -14.82 9.98
C VAL A 104 -12.49 -13.38 10.44
N LEU A 105 -13.68 -12.87 10.15
CA LEU A 105 -14.12 -11.53 10.57
C LEU A 105 -14.32 -11.42 12.10
N ASN A 106 -14.67 -12.51 12.79
CA ASN A 106 -15.00 -12.48 14.23
C ASN A 106 -13.87 -12.88 15.18
N SER A 107 -12.86 -13.62 14.74
CA SER A 107 -11.81 -14.08 15.66
C SER A 107 -10.66 -13.11 15.79
N CYS A 108 -10.52 -12.17 14.84
CA CYS A 108 -9.85 -10.88 14.95
C CYS A 108 -9.41 -10.37 13.57
N ASP A 109 -10.06 -9.35 13.04
CA ASP A 109 -9.36 -8.44 12.11
C ASP A 109 -8.28 -7.61 12.84
N HIS A 110 -7.81 -8.08 14.00
CA HIS A 110 -7.20 -7.30 15.08
C HIS A 110 -6.09 -8.06 15.83
N CYS A 111 -5.97 -9.38 15.72
CA CYS A 111 -4.86 -10.09 16.34
C CYS A 111 -3.76 -10.25 15.30
N VAL A 112 -2.63 -9.79 15.76
CA VAL A 112 -1.35 -9.73 15.08
C VAL A 112 -0.97 -11.10 14.53
N ASP A 113 -1.36 -12.19 15.20
CA ASP A 113 -1.07 -13.54 14.73
C ASP A 113 -1.82 -13.88 13.44
N CYS A 114 -3.04 -13.39 13.23
CA CYS A 114 -3.77 -13.56 11.97
C CYS A 114 -3.12 -12.78 10.82
N LEU A 115 -2.68 -11.54 11.08
CA LEU A 115 -1.94 -10.74 10.09
C LEU A 115 -0.58 -11.37 9.74
N ILE A 116 0.14 -11.91 10.73
CA ILE A 116 1.39 -12.62 10.49
C ILE A 116 1.17 -13.91 9.70
N LYS A 117 0.14 -14.68 10.02
CA LYS A 117 -0.20 -15.88 9.22
C LYS A 117 -0.51 -15.48 7.78
N ARG A 118 -1.27 -14.40 7.58
CA ARG A 118 -1.57 -13.86 6.25
C ARG A 118 -0.29 -13.38 5.54
N PHE A 119 0.66 -12.77 6.25
CA PHE A 119 1.97 -12.43 5.69
C PHE A 119 2.65 -13.66 5.11
N TYR A 120 2.80 -14.72 5.90
CA TYR A 120 3.49 -15.92 5.46
C TYR A 120 2.74 -16.66 4.35
N MET A 121 1.41 -16.61 4.35
CA MET A 121 0.60 -17.17 3.26
C MET A 121 0.78 -16.39 1.95
N LEU A 122 0.71 -15.06 1.99
CA LEU A 122 0.94 -14.22 0.81
C LEU A 122 2.39 -14.28 0.35
N TYR A 123 3.34 -14.43 1.27
CA TYR A 123 4.74 -14.60 0.94
C TYR A 123 5.02 -15.95 0.25
N ALA A 124 4.26 -16.99 0.60
CA ALA A 124 4.32 -18.30 -0.05
C ALA A 124 3.57 -18.34 -1.40
N ASP A 125 2.69 -17.35 -1.65
CA ASP A 125 2.02 -17.19 -2.94
C ASP A 125 3.00 -16.53 -3.93
N TRP A 126 3.31 -17.26 -5.01
CA TRP A 126 4.34 -16.85 -5.95
C TRP A 126 3.95 -15.55 -6.69
N GLU A 127 2.67 -15.32 -6.99
CA GLU A 127 2.21 -14.12 -7.69
C GLU A 127 2.36 -12.89 -6.80
N CYS A 128 1.97 -13.03 -5.52
CA CYS A 128 2.14 -11.97 -4.53
C CYS A 128 3.62 -11.66 -4.29
N HIS A 129 4.46 -12.70 -4.19
CA HIS A 129 5.91 -12.54 -4.06
C HIS A 129 6.51 -11.80 -5.26
N THR A 130 6.21 -12.25 -6.48
CA THR A 130 6.67 -11.57 -7.71
C THR A 130 6.16 -10.14 -7.79
N ALA A 131 4.92 -9.86 -7.38
CA ALA A 131 4.40 -8.49 -7.35
C ALA A 131 5.16 -7.59 -6.37
N LEU A 132 5.55 -8.12 -5.20
CA LEU A 132 6.36 -7.41 -4.21
C LEU A 132 7.80 -7.19 -4.70
N GLU A 133 8.41 -8.19 -5.34
CA GLU A 133 9.74 -8.07 -5.93
C GLU A 133 9.79 -7.01 -7.03
N ARG A 134 8.79 -7.01 -7.92
CA ARG A 134 8.63 -5.97 -8.95
C ARG A 134 8.39 -4.60 -8.33
N ALA A 135 7.62 -4.52 -7.25
CA ALA A 135 7.46 -3.27 -6.51
C ALA A 135 8.80 -2.76 -5.95
N CYS A 136 9.76 -3.61 -5.59
CA CYS A 136 11.07 -3.15 -5.13
C CYS A 136 12.04 -2.73 -6.24
N THR A 137 11.72 -2.99 -7.51
CA THR A 137 12.69 -2.83 -8.63
C THR A 137 12.17 -1.97 -9.78
N GLU A 138 10.87 -1.95 -10.01
CA GLU A 138 10.26 -1.26 -11.16
C GLU A 138 9.86 0.18 -10.82
N THR A 139 10.23 1.11 -11.70
CA THR A 139 9.82 2.52 -11.62
C THR A 139 8.37 2.73 -12.08
N ALA A 140 7.88 1.84 -12.94
CA ALA A 140 6.52 1.81 -13.47
C ALA A 140 5.55 1.11 -12.49
N PHE A 141 5.53 1.60 -11.25
CA PHE A 141 4.71 1.06 -10.17
C PHE A 141 3.33 1.75 -10.11
N ASP A 142 2.24 0.97 -10.00
CA ASP A 142 0.90 1.47 -9.65
C ASP A 142 0.48 0.88 -8.30
N ALA A 143 0.58 1.70 -7.25
CA ALA A 143 0.26 1.33 -5.88
C ALA A 143 -1.14 0.73 -5.72
N ARG A 144 -2.13 1.14 -6.55
CA ARG A 144 -3.50 0.60 -6.45
C ARG A 144 -3.60 -0.83 -6.93
N VAL A 145 -2.83 -1.16 -7.98
CA VAL A 145 -2.83 -2.52 -8.53
C VAL A 145 -2.24 -3.46 -7.48
N LEU A 146 -1.09 -3.10 -6.90
CA LEU A 146 -0.49 -3.89 -5.83
C LEU A 146 -1.39 -3.98 -4.60
N ASP A 147 -1.94 -2.85 -4.13
CA ASP A 147 -2.80 -2.84 -2.95
C ASP A 147 -4.04 -3.73 -3.14
N LYS A 148 -4.67 -3.69 -4.32
CA LYS A 148 -5.79 -4.58 -4.68
C LYS A 148 -5.36 -6.05 -4.69
N GLN A 149 -4.24 -6.37 -5.33
CA GLN A 149 -3.70 -7.74 -5.39
C GLN A 149 -3.43 -8.30 -3.99
N LEU A 150 -2.94 -7.46 -3.08
CA LEU A 150 -2.62 -7.85 -1.72
C LEU A 150 -3.78 -7.68 -0.73
N GLY A 151 -4.99 -7.43 -1.24
CA GLY A 151 -6.23 -7.35 -0.49
C GLY A 151 -6.28 -6.19 0.52
N GLY A 152 -5.87 -5.00 0.08
CA GLY A 152 -6.08 -3.71 0.75
C GLY A 152 -5.05 -3.32 1.83
N PHE A 153 -3.97 -4.08 1.98
CA PHE A 153 -2.92 -3.82 2.97
C PHE A 153 -1.52 -3.76 2.32
N GLY A 154 -1.45 -3.26 1.09
CA GLY A 154 -0.26 -3.31 0.25
C GLY A 154 0.96 -2.66 0.87
N PHE A 155 0.83 -1.51 1.55
CA PHE A 155 1.98 -0.85 2.20
C PHE A 155 2.57 -1.72 3.31
N GLY A 156 1.73 -2.38 4.10
CA GLY A 156 2.17 -3.24 5.19
C GLY A 156 2.93 -4.43 4.63
N TRP A 157 2.46 -5.01 3.54
CA TRP A 157 3.13 -6.12 2.86
C TRP A 157 4.44 -5.73 2.21
N LEU A 158 4.48 -4.61 1.47
CA LEU A 158 5.72 -4.11 0.87
C LEU A 158 6.76 -3.79 1.95
N PHE A 159 6.33 -3.20 3.06
CA PHE A 159 7.21 -2.91 4.18
C PHE A 159 7.80 -4.20 4.76
N MET A 160 6.95 -5.18 5.05
CA MET A 160 7.38 -6.45 5.63
C MET A 160 8.29 -7.23 4.67
N TYR A 161 8.00 -7.18 3.36
CA TYR A 161 8.83 -7.77 2.34
C TYR A 161 10.23 -7.15 2.33
N ALA A 162 10.33 -5.82 2.27
CA ALA A 162 11.61 -5.11 2.30
C ALA A 162 12.35 -5.39 3.62
N TYR A 163 11.65 -5.32 4.76
CA TYR A 163 12.22 -5.60 6.08
C TYR A 163 12.82 -7.01 6.18
N THR A 164 12.12 -8.01 5.64
CA THR A 164 12.57 -9.42 5.69
C THR A 164 13.67 -9.73 4.68
N HIS A 165 13.65 -9.13 3.49
CA HIS A 165 14.73 -9.27 2.51
C HIS A 165 16.03 -8.59 2.94
N GLU A 166 15.92 -7.48 3.66
CA GLU A 166 17.07 -6.76 4.22
C GLU A 166 17.44 -7.22 5.65
N ALA A 167 16.79 -8.28 6.14
CA ALA A 167 16.94 -8.77 7.51
C ALA A 167 18.32 -9.38 7.83
N HIS A 168 19.28 -9.36 6.90
CA HIS A 168 20.68 -9.64 7.23
C HIS A 168 21.35 -8.50 8.02
N THR A 169 20.66 -7.37 8.24
CA THR A 169 21.17 -6.27 9.06
C THR A 169 20.94 -6.53 10.56
N PRO A 170 21.88 -6.11 11.46
CA PRO A 170 21.74 -6.29 12.92
C PRO A 170 20.45 -5.71 13.51
N LEU A 171 19.84 -4.73 12.85
CA LEU A 171 18.62 -4.08 13.32
C LEU A 171 17.41 -5.02 13.29
N SER A 172 17.36 -5.94 12.33
CA SER A 172 16.24 -6.87 12.17
C SER A 172 16.15 -7.89 13.31
N ALA A 173 17.31 -8.19 13.93
CA ALA A 173 17.42 -9.13 15.04
C ALA A 173 16.77 -8.59 16.33
N HIS A 174 16.57 -7.27 16.43
CA HIS A 174 16.08 -6.63 17.66
C HIS A 174 14.59 -6.26 17.60
N ILE A 175 13.99 -6.15 16.42
CA ILE A 175 12.57 -5.79 16.29
C ILE A 175 11.75 -7.07 16.13
N ASN A 176 10.89 -7.33 17.13
CA ASN A 176 9.95 -8.44 17.07
C ASN A 176 8.96 -8.21 15.93
N ILE A 177 8.86 -9.18 15.00
CA ILE A 177 7.96 -9.11 13.84
C ILE A 177 6.50 -8.89 14.25
N LYS A 178 6.07 -9.40 15.42
CA LYS A 178 4.73 -9.16 15.96
C LYS A 178 4.50 -7.71 16.28
N ASP A 179 5.46 -7.07 16.93
CA ASP A 179 5.33 -5.66 17.30
C ASP A 179 5.41 -4.75 16.07
N LEU A 180 6.23 -5.13 15.08
CA LEU A 180 6.25 -4.43 13.81
C LEU A 180 4.89 -4.49 13.10
N VAL A 181 4.28 -5.67 12.99
CA VAL A 181 2.95 -5.83 12.39
C VAL A 181 1.88 -5.05 13.16
N LYS A 182 1.96 -4.96 14.50
CA LYS A 182 1.07 -4.09 15.29
C LYS A 182 1.21 -2.62 14.89
N VAL A 183 2.44 -2.14 14.72
CA VAL A 183 2.70 -0.74 14.34
C VAL A 183 2.14 -0.48 12.94
N LEU A 184 2.45 -1.33 11.97
CA LEU A 184 1.94 -1.20 10.60
C LEU A 184 0.41 -1.23 10.56
N PHE A 185 -0.22 -2.13 11.31
CA PHE A 185 -1.67 -2.19 11.38
C PHE A 185 -2.29 -0.97 12.08
N THR A 186 -1.59 -0.42 13.07
CA THR A 186 -2.00 0.83 13.71
C THR A 186 -1.97 1.99 12.70
N ILE A 187 -0.89 2.11 11.90
CA ILE A 187 -0.79 3.10 10.82
C ILE A 187 -1.94 2.91 9.83
N TYR A 188 -2.19 1.68 9.37
CA TYR A 188 -3.29 1.36 8.46
C TYR A 188 -4.64 1.85 8.97
N ARG A 189 -4.93 1.60 10.25
CA ARG A 189 -6.19 2.02 10.88
C ARG A 189 -6.30 3.53 11.08
N MET A 190 -5.16 4.22 11.17
CA MET A 190 -5.12 5.68 11.30
C MET A 190 -5.30 6.38 9.96
N HIS A 191 -5.07 5.71 8.84
CA HIS A 191 -5.47 6.25 7.55
C HIS A 191 -6.99 6.35 7.50
N HIS A 192 -7.46 7.59 7.44
CA HIS A 192 -8.84 7.90 7.19
C HIS A 192 -9.21 7.56 5.74
N LYS A 193 -10.52 7.54 5.44
CA LYS A 193 -11.05 7.39 4.07
C LYS A 193 -10.83 8.66 3.24
N ASN A 194 -9.64 9.25 3.34
CA ASN A 194 -9.25 10.44 2.61
C ASN A 194 -8.95 10.07 1.15
N GLU A 195 -9.25 10.97 0.23
CA GLU A 195 -9.07 10.73 -1.20
C GLU A 195 -7.59 10.60 -1.60
N PHE A 196 -6.71 11.36 -0.96
CA PHE A 196 -5.27 11.37 -1.24
C PHE A 196 -4.43 10.83 -0.09
N HIS A 197 -4.58 11.35 1.14
CA HIS A 197 -3.80 10.96 2.31
C HIS A 197 -4.29 9.62 2.89
N ASN A 198 -4.11 8.54 2.14
CA ASN A 198 -4.54 7.18 2.45
C ASN A 198 -3.42 6.16 2.29
N THR A 199 -3.75 4.88 2.50
CA THR A 199 -2.80 3.76 2.46
C THR A 199 -2.16 3.55 1.09
N ILE A 200 -2.83 3.94 0.00
CA ILE A 200 -2.31 3.84 -1.36
C ILE A 200 -1.20 4.86 -1.58
N GLN A 201 -1.39 6.10 -1.13
CA GLN A 201 -0.36 7.13 -1.20
C GLN A 201 0.84 6.78 -0.31
N THR A 202 0.58 6.19 0.86
CA THR A 202 1.64 5.69 1.74
C THR A 202 2.42 4.53 1.11
N LEU A 203 1.73 3.61 0.44
CA LEU A 203 2.36 2.54 -0.34
C LEU A 203 3.22 3.10 -1.49
N ASP A 204 2.73 4.10 -2.24
CA ASP A 204 3.47 4.73 -3.33
C ASP A 204 4.75 5.41 -2.82
N ALA A 205 4.64 6.18 -1.73
CA ALA A 205 5.79 6.84 -1.10
C ALA A 205 6.79 5.83 -0.54
N LEU A 206 6.33 4.78 0.16
CA LEU A 206 7.18 3.69 0.62
C LEU A 206 7.96 3.06 -0.53
N GLN A 207 7.27 2.72 -1.63
CA GLN A 207 7.91 2.10 -2.79
C GLN A 207 8.97 3.01 -3.41
N LEU A 208 8.67 4.29 -3.59
CA LEU A 208 9.61 5.24 -4.18
C LEU A 208 10.83 5.45 -3.28
N ALA A 209 10.63 5.48 -1.96
CA ALA A 209 11.72 5.56 -1.00
C ALA A 209 12.63 4.34 -1.11
N LEU A 210 12.09 3.11 -1.22
CA LEU A 210 12.87 1.89 -1.42
C LEU A 210 13.74 1.98 -2.69
N LEU A 211 13.15 2.40 -3.81
CA LEU A 211 13.90 2.55 -5.08
C LEU A 211 15.04 3.56 -4.97
N LEU A 212 14.80 4.71 -4.33
CA LEU A 212 15.80 5.76 -4.13
C LEU A 212 16.95 5.31 -3.21
N CYS A 213 16.74 4.23 -2.46
CA CYS A 213 17.62 3.82 -1.36
C CYS A 213 18.32 2.51 -1.57
N ASN A 214 18.30 1.96 -2.78
CA ASN A 214 19.06 0.78 -3.22
C ASN A 214 20.60 0.82 -2.92
N SER A 215 21.10 1.84 -2.20
CA SER A 215 22.48 2.02 -1.76
C SER A 215 22.65 2.58 -0.32
N ILE A 216 21.56 2.93 0.38
CA ILE A 216 21.61 3.48 1.76
C ILE A 216 21.24 2.37 2.74
N HIS A 217 21.89 2.34 3.92
CA HIS A 217 21.60 1.34 4.95
C HIS A 217 20.11 1.29 5.29
N ALA A 218 19.47 0.16 4.99
CA ALA A 218 18.04 -0.14 5.15
C ALA A 218 17.44 0.44 6.43
N ALA A 219 18.14 0.26 7.55
CA ALA A 219 17.68 0.59 8.90
C ALA A 219 17.32 2.07 9.09
N SER A 220 18.23 2.97 8.70
CA SER A 220 18.04 4.42 8.85
C SER A 220 16.91 4.93 7.97
N LEU A 221 16.71 4.26 6.84
CA LEU A 221 15.73 4.67 5.87
C LEU A 221 14.35 4.08 6.14
N LEU A 222 14.29 2.85 6.64
CA LEU A 222 13.07 2.21 7.14
C LEU A 222 12.44 3.05 8.25
N ALA A 223 13.27 3.66 9.10
CA ALA A 223 12.84 4.64 10.08
C ALA A 223 12.28 5.92 9.43
N GLY A 224 12.99 6.49 8.44
CA GLY A 224 12.51 7.64 7.67
C GLY A 224 11.19 7.36 6.94
N VAL A 225 11.03 6.14 6.43
CA VAL A 225 9.83 5.63 5.77
C VAL A 225 8.69 5.48 6.76
N LEU A 226 8.90 4.88 7.95
CA LEU A 226 7.89 4.83 9.00
C LEU A 226 7.43 6.23 9.41
N ILE A 227 8.36 7.18 9.44
CA ILE A 227 8.07 8.59 9.72
C ILE A 227 7.25 9.19 8.57
N GLY A 228 7.61 8.95 7.31
CA GLY A 228 6.86 9.36 6.12
C GLY A 228 5.44 8.76 6.04
N CYS A 229 5.28 7.49 6.43
CA CYS A 229 3.97 6.87 6.60
C CYS A 229 3.14 7.62 7.66
N GLY A 230 3.79 8.08 8.74
CA GLY A 230 3.19 8.94 9.75
C GLY A 230 2.81 10.34 9.24
N VAL A 231 3.60 10.93 8.33
CA VAL A 231 3.30 12.24 7.71
C VAL A 231 1.95 12.21 6.98
N SER A 232 1.66 11.08 6.35
CA SER A 232 0.42 10.82 5.60
C SER A 232 -0.82 10.71 6.51
N LEU A 233 -0.65 10.69 7.84
CA LEU A 233 -1.74 10.74 8.82
C LEU A 233 -2.22 12.19 9.11
N GLY A 234 -1.59 13.19 8.47
CA GLY A 234 -1.81 14.60 8.74
C GLY A 234 -1.23 15.07 10.09
N PRO A 235 -1.28 16.38 10.41
CA PRO A 235 -0.63 16.92 11.60
C PRO A 235 -1.13 16.28 12.91
N ALA A 236 -2.45 16.10 13.03
CA ALA A 236 -3.06 15.50 14.23
C ALA A 236 -2.74 13.99 14.33
N GLY A 237 -2.74 13.27 13.20
CA GLY A 237 -2.43 11.85 13.14
C GLY A 237 -0.94 11.57 13.39
N ALA A 238 -0.04 12.39 12.87
CA ALA A 238 1.40 12.28 13.11
C ALA A 238 1.75 12.48 14.60
N VAL A 239 1.16 13.50 15.25
CA VAL A 239 1.33 13.73 16.70
C VAL A 239 0.74 12.58 17.51
N ALA A 240 -0.45 12.09 17.15
CA ALA A 240 -1.07 10.95 17.82
C ALA A 240 -0.26 9.65 17.63
N PHE A 241 0.30 9.45 16.44
CA PHE A 241 1.14 8.31 16.11
C PHE A 241 2.45 8.35 16.88
N ALA A 242 3.17 9.49 16.88
CA ALA A 242 4.39 9.66 17.66
C ALA A 242 4.13 9.44 19.16
N LYS A 243 3.03 9.99 19.70
CA LYS A 243 2.62 9.74 21.09
C LYS A 243 2.32 8.27 21.35
N ARG A 244 1.58 7.58 20.47
CA ARG A 244 1.23 6.16 20.63
C ARG A 244 2.42 5.23 20.42
N LEU A 245 3.34 5.53 19.50
CA LEU A 245 4.57 4.78 19.28
C LEU A 245 5.48 4.87 20.52
N VAL A 246 5.51 6.05 21.17
CA VAL A 246 6.25 6.28 22.42
C VAL A 246 5.52 5.69 23.64
N MET A 247 4.17 5.64 23.63
CA MET A 247 3.35 5.19 24.76
C MET A 247 2.88 3.73 24.68
N SER A 248 3.00 3.04 23.55
CA SER A 248 2.73 1.60 23.46
C SER A 248 3.88 0.84 24.12
N THR A 249 3.82 0.77 25.45
CA THR A 249 4.76 0.20 26.42
C THR A 249 4.95 -1.33 26.34
N THR A 250 4.99 -1.89 25.13
CA THR A 250 5.37 -3.30 24.89
C THR A 250 6.59 -3.46 24.00
N LEU A 251 7.09 -2.38 23.39
CA LEU A 251 8.40 -2.38 22.76
C LEU A 251 9.48 -2.43 23.85
N SER A 252 10.50 -3.27 23.68
CA SER A 252 11.62 -3.34 24.62
C SER A 252 12.22 -1.95 24.83
N THR A 253 12.77 -1.69 26.01
CA THR A 253 13.43 -0.41 26.33
C THR A 253 14.45 -0.04 25.25
N ASP A 254 15.14 -1.04 24.68
CA ASP A 254 16.06 -0.89 23.55
C ASP A 254 15.37 -0.47 22.25
N THR A 255 14.22 -1.06 21.88
CA THR A 255 13.49 -0.65 20.67
C THR A 255 12.95 0.77 20.80
N CYS A 256 12.44 1.12 21.98
CA CYS A 256 12.05 2.50 22.30
C CYS A 256 13.25 3.46 22.26
N PHE A 257 14.43 3.02 22.71
CA PHE A 257 15.65 3.82 22.69
C PHE A 257 16.20 4.00 21.27
N GLN A 258 16.14 2.97 20.42
CA GLN A 258 16.50 3.04 19.01
C GLN A 258 15.52 3.94 18.23
N LEU A 259 14.21 3.80 18.44
CA LEU A 259 13.19 4.69 17.86
C LEU A 259 13.30 6.13 18.40
N ARG A 260 13.67 6.32 19.67
CA ARG A 260 13.99 7.65 20.24
C ARG A 260 15.30 8.24 19.69
N ARG A 261 16.28 7.42 19.30
CA ARG A 261 17.47 7.90 18.56
C ARG A 261 17.15 8.32 17.12
N LEU A 262 16.07 7.78 16.56
CA LEU A 262 15.48 8.16 15.27
C LEU A 262 14.52 9.37 15.38
N SER A 263 14.20 9.82 16.60
CA SER A 263 13.39 11.01 16.94
C SER A 263 13.84 12.35 16.34
N PRO A 264 15.12 12.60 15.98
CA PRO A 264 15.49 13.81 15.23
C PRO A 264 14.71 13.93 13.91
N ALA A 265 14.22 12.82 13.35
CA ALA A 265 13.38 12.82 12.15
C ALA A 265 11.88 13.11 12.40
N VAL A 266 11.41 13.08 13.65
CA VAL A 266 10.10 13.65 14.02
C VAL A 266 10.20 15.18 14.16
N PHE A 267 11.35 15.71 14.60
CA PHE A 267 11.69 17.13 14.48
C PHE A 267 11.93 17.58 13.02
N LEU A 268 12.24 16.64 12.12
CA LEU A 268 12.28 16.92 10.68
C LEU A 268 10.92 17.29 10.11
N TYR A 269 9.78 17.07 10.77
CA TYR A 269 8.51 17.62 10.27
C TYR A 269 8.48 19.16 10.30
N ASP A 270 8.97 19.79 11.37
CA ASP A 270 9.08 21.26 11.45
C ASP A 270 10.22 21.81 10.56
N ARG A 271 11.27 21.01 10.32
CA ARG A 271 12.38 21.36 9.40
C ARG A 271 12.07 21.08 7.91
N VAL A 272 11.24 20.09 7.59
CA VAL A 272 10.73 19.81 6.24
C VAL A 272 9.65 20.84 5.87
N LYS A 273 8.89 21.34 6.86
CA LYS A 273 8.10 22.58 6.72
C LYS A 273 8.97 23.83 6.51
N ALA A 274 10.24 23.83 6.92
CA ALA A 274 11.20 24.85 6.49
C ALA A 274 11.65 24.56 5.04
N GLU A 275 10.69 24.63 4.12
CA GLU A 275 10.72 24.28 2.70
C GLU A 275 11.76 25.05 1.86
N ALA A 276 12.58 25.90 2.46
CA ALA A 276 13.66 26.65 1.82
C ALA A 276 15.07 26.13 2.13
N VAL A 277 15.23 25.20 3.10
CA VAL A 277 16.55 24.82 3.62
C VAL A 277 17.07 23.51 3.03
N LEU A 278 16.20 22.61 2.56
CA LEU A 278 16.66 21.30 2.05
C LEU A 278 17.52 21.41 0.79
N PRO A 279 17.12 22.17 -0.26
CA PRO A 279 17.93 22.31 -1.47
C PRO A 279 19.29 22.98 -1.21
N SER A 280 19.35 23.94 -0.28
CA SER A 280 20.59 24.62 0.12
C SER A 280 21.47 23.74 1.00
N ALA A 281 20.88 22.95 1.90
CA ALA A 281 21.62 21.99 2.73
C ALA A 281 22.24 20.84 1.92
N LEU A 282 21.60 20.43 0.82
CA LEU A 282 22.17 19.43 -0.11
C LEU A 282 23.34 19.98 -0.95
N ALA A 283 23.48 21.32 -1.04
CA ALA A 283 24.48 21.98 -1.87
C ALA A 283 25.81 22.25 -1.15
N ASP A 284 25.91 21.99 0.16
CA ASP A 284 27.12 22.18 0.97
C ASP A 284 27.82 20.83 1.28
N PRO A 285 28.82 20.43 0.49
CA PRO A 285 29.50 19.14 0.63
C PRO A 285 30.46 19.07 1.83
N ASP A 286 30.79 20.20 2.48
CA ASP A 286 31.81 20.27 3.52
C ASP A 286 31.26 20.06 4.95
N SER A 287 29.95 19.85 5.11
CA SER A 287 29.35 19.55 6.42
C SER A 287 29.72 18.16 6.93
N GLU A 288 29.98 18.03 8.24
CA GLU A 288 30.41 16.78 8.89
C GLU A 288 29.57 15.56 8.44
N LEU A 289 30.24 14.43 8.14
CA LEU A 289 29.67 13.22 7.53
C LEU A 289 28.32 12.75 8.12
N GLY A 290 28.12 12.92 9.43
CA GLY A 290 26.87 12.54 10.12
C GLY A 290 25.68 13.45 9.81
N HIS A 291 25.90 14.74 9.56
CA HIS A 291 24.85 15.66 9.12
C HIS A 291 24.39 15.31 7.70
N SER A 292 25.32 14.98 6.81
CA SER A 292 25.06 14.65 5.40
C SER A 292 24.08 13.48 5.22
N GLN A 293 24.26 12.37 5.95
CA GLN A 293 23.37 11.19 5.82
C GLN A 293 21.93 11.46 6.28
N SER A 294 21.75 12.22 7.37
CA SER A 294 20.41 12.55 7.87
C SER A 294 19.66 13.50 6.94
N VAL A 295 20.36 14.46 6.35
CA VAL A 295 19.83 15.40 5.35
C VAL A 295 19.45 14.65 4.08
N LEU A 296 20.31 13.76 3.60
CA LEU A 296 20.03 12.92 2.44
C LEU A 296 18.80 12.02 2.67
N ALA A 297 18.72 11.35 3.83
CA ALA A 297 17.57 10.53 4.18
C ALA A 297 16.27 11.35 4.20
N SER A 298 16.30 12.55 4.78
CA SER A 298 15.15 13.46 4.77
C SER A 298 14.77 13.91 3.36
N ALA A 299 15.75 14.20 2.51
CA ALA A 299 15.52 14.58 1.13
C ALA A 299 14.89 13.45 0.33
N ILE A 300 15.34 12.21 0.54
CA ILE A 300 14.76 11.03 -0.11
C ILE A 300 13.32 10.80 0.37
N VAL A 301 13.05 10.84 1.67
CA VAL A 301 11.68 10.66 2.19
C VAL A 301 10.75 11.74 1.63
N THR A 302 11.23 12.99 1.56
CA THR A 302 10.45 14.10 0.99
C THR A 302 10.22 13.89 -0.50
N ALA A 303 11.25 13.52 -1.26
CA ALA A 303 11.16 13.23 -2.69
C ALA A 303 10.23 12.05 -2.97
N ALA A 304 10.23 11.03 -2.11
CA ALA A 304 9.33 9.90 -2.20
C ALA A 304 7.88 10.30 -1.93
N TYR A 305 7.64 11.13 -0.91
CA TYR A 305 6.31 11.63 -0.55
C TYR A 305 5.67 12.49 -1.65
N VAL A 306 6.43 13.42 -2.24
CA VAL A 306 5.95 14.28 -3.33
C VAL A 306 6.14 13.69 -4.73
N GLY A 307 6.82 12.54 -4.82
CA GLY A 307 7.27 11.94 -6.07
C GLY A 307 6.16 11.32 -6.92
N ASN A 308 4.93 11.26 -6.42
CA ASN A 308 3.75 10.86 -7.20
C ASN A 308 3.63 11.65 -8.51
N SER A 309 4.03 12.93 -8.52
CA SER A 309 4.00 13.80 -9.70
C SER A 309 5.11 13.49 -10.72
N ALA A 310 6.12 12.71 -10.31
CA ALA A 310 7.22 12.22 -11.14
C ALA A 310 7.02 10.77 -11.63
N ARG A 311 5.85 10.17 -11.34
CA ARG A 311 5.45 8.85 -11.87
C ARG A 311 5.06 8.94 -13.35
N PRO A 312 4.91 7.80 -14.05
CA PRO A 312 4.27 7.80 -15.37
C PRO A 312 2.92 8.52 -15.35
N TRP A 313 2.60 9.25 -16.42
CA TRP A 313 1.44 10.16 -16.51
C TRP A 313 0.12 9.58 -15.98
N LYS A 314 -0.17 8.31 -16.27
CA LYS A 314 -1.39 7.63 -15.82
C LYS A 314 -1.51 7.62 -14.29
N VAL A 315 -0.41 7.43 -13.59
CA VAL A 315 -0.33 7.39 -12.12
C VAL A 315 -0.28 8.82 -11.58
N ALA A 316 0.60 9.67 -12.12
CA ALA A 316 0.77 11.06 -11.68
C ALA A 316 -0.53 11.87 -11.78
N SER A 317 -1.23 11.80 -12.92
CA SER A 317 -2.47 12.53 -13.12
C SER A 317 -3.60 12.07 -12.18
N ARG A 318 -3.61 10.79 -11.79
CA ARG A 318 -4.58 10.25 -10.83
C ARG A 318 -4.30 10.79 -9.42
N PHE A 319 -3.05 10.75 -8.97
CA PHE A 319 -2.67 11.31 -7.67
C PHE A 319 -2.92 12.82 -7.61
N GLY A 320 -2.59 13.56 -8.67
CA GLY A 320 -2.85 14.99 -8.76
C GLY A 320 -4.34 15.33 -8.61
N ARG A 321 -5.23 14.58 -9.28
CA ARG A 321 -6.68 14.73 -9.14
C ARG A 321 -7.19 14.41 -7.73
N HIS A 322 -6.70 13.32 -7.13
CA HIS A 322 -7.07 12.92 -5.77
C HIS A 322 -6.61 13.96 -4.73
N ALA A 323 -5.40 14.51 -4.88
CA ALA A 323 -4.88 15.56 -4.00
C ALA A 323 -5.77 16.81 -4.04
N MET A 324 -6.19 17.22 -5.24
CA MET A 324 -7.08 18.37 -5.40
C MET A 324 -8.48 18.10 -4.85
N GLN A 325 -9.03 16.91 -5.09
CA GLN A 325 -10.32 16.51 -4.51
C GLN A 325 -10.30 16.62 -2.98
N GLU A 326 -9.28 16.09 -2.33
CA GLU A 326 -9.14 16.19 -0.87
C GLU A 326 -8.94 17.65 -0.41
N ALA A 327 -8.17 18.45 -1.15
CA ALA A 327 -8.00 19.88 -0.86
C ALA A 327 -9.35 20.63 -0.95
N PHE A 328 -10.22 20.31 -1.91
CA PHE A 328 -11.56 20.89 -2.02
C PHE A 328 -12.52 20.41 -0.95
N GLU A 329 -12.37 19.17 -0.47
CA GLU A 329 -13.18 18.63 0.62
C GLU A 329 -12.79 19.20 1.99
N SER A 330 -11.49 19.45 2.19
CA SER A 330 -10.94 20.06 3.41
C SER A 330 -11.08 21.59 3.45
N GLY A 331 -11.06 22.24 2.28
CA GLY A 331 -11.41 23.66 2.13
C GLY A 331 -12.84 23.91 2.58
N ALA A 332 -12.99 24.72 3.64
CA ALA A 332 -14.24 24.96 4.34
C ALA A 332 -15.45 25.15 3.40
N LYS A 333 -16.61 24.67 3.87
CA LYS A 333 -17.95 24.60 3.22
C LYS A 333 -18.45 25.82 2.43
N GLY A 334 -17.71 26.92 2.32
CA GLY A 334 -18.04 28.14 1.59
C GLY A 334 -17.31 28.41 0.27
N VAL A 335 -16.26 27.67 -0.11
CA VAL A 335 -15.44 27.97 -1.31
C VAL A 335 -15.60 26.94 -2.46
N LYS A 336 -16.48 25.95 -2.27
CA LYS A 336 -16.63 24.80 -3.18
C LYS A 336 -17.05 25.12 -4.63
N ALA A 337 -17.58 26.31 -4.92
CA ALA A 337 -18.15 26.60 -6.23
C ALA A 337 -17.13 27.02 -7.31
N GLU A 338 -16.01 27.67 -6.94
CA GLU A 338 -15.09 28.24 -7.94
C GLU A 338 -13.82 27.41 -8.19
N TRP A 339 -13.44 26.57 -7.22
CA TRP A 339 -12.15 25.88 -7.27
C TRP A 339 -12.22 24.46 -7.83
N GLY A 340 -13.42 23.89 -7.98
CA GLY A 340 -13.62 22.50 -8.44
C GLY A 340 -13.41 22.26 -9.94
N THR A 341 -12.89 23.23 -10.70
CA THR A 341 -12.71 23.07 -12.14
C THR A 341 -11.47 22.24 -12.48
N CYS A 342 -11.49 21.60 -13.65
CA CYS A 342 -10.33 20.89 -14.16
C CYS A 342 -9.14 21.84 -14.36
N GLU A 343 -9.39 23.10 -14.74
CA GLU A 343 -8.38 24.13 -14.92
C GLU A 343 -7.62 24.43 -13.61
N THR A 344 -8.33 24.60 -12.49
CA THR A 344 -7.72 24.83 -11.17
C THR A 344 -6.79 23.67 -10.77
N THR A 345 -7.21 22.43 -11.04
CA THR A 345 -6.38 21.26 -10.79
C THR A 345 -5.10 21.29 -11.62
N CYS A 346 -5.19 21.58 -12.92
CA CYS A 346 -4.03 21.64 -13.79
C CYS A 346 -3.05 22.73 -13.37
N VAL A 347 -3.54 23.95 -13.08
CA VAL A 347 -2.70 25.08 -12.65
C VAL A 347 -1.99 24.77 -11.33
N ALA A 348 -2.71 24.22 -10.35
CA ALA A 348 -2.11 23.81 -9.07
C ALA A 348 -0.99 22.78 -9.28
N GLN A 349 -1.20 21.79 -10.15
CA GLN A 349 -0.19 20.77 -10.46
C GLN A 349 1.01 21.35 -11.20
N ILE A 350 0.81 22.25 -12.18
CA ILE A 350 1.89 22.96 -12.88
C ILE A 350 2.79 23.69 -11.87
N MET A 351 2.17 24.48 -10.98
CA MET A 351 2.89 25.26 -9.98
C MET A 351 3.62 24.36 -8.99
N PHE A 352 2.95 23.33 -8.47
CA PHE A 352 3.55 22.39 -7.52
C PHE A 352 4.74 21.65 -8.11
N ILE A 353 4.60 21.11 -9.33
CA ILE A 353 5.69 20.39 -10.00
C ILE A 353 6.86 21.32 -10.30
N GLY A 354 6.59 22.50 -10.85
CA GLY A 354 7.62 23.46 -11.24
C GLY A 354 8.37 24.07 -10.05
N SER A 355 7.68 24.35 -8.95
CA SER A 355 8.26 25.08 -7.81
C SER A 355 8.75 24.19 -6.66
N LYS A 356 8.25 22.94 -6.55
CA LYS A 356 8.59 22.04 -5.44
C LYS A 356 9.26 20.76 -5.92
N VAL A 357 8.63 20.02 -6.83
CA VAL A 357 9.10 18.68 -7.24
C VAL A 357 10.40 18.76 -8.04
N ILE A 358 10.44 19.56 -9.10
CA ILE A 358 11.63 19.68 -9.96
C ILE A 358 12.86 20.20 -9.18
N PRO A 359 12.77 21.28 -8.38
CA PRO A 359 13.90 21.74 -7.59
C PRO A 359 14.41 20.69 -6.60
N LEU A 360 13.51 19.99 -5.90
CA LEU A 360 13.88 18.93 -4.96
C LEU A 360 14.63 17.78 -5.64
N LEU A 361 14.11 17.27 -6.77
CA LEU A 361 14.75 16.20 -7.53
C LEU A 361 16.09 16.64 -8.14
N THR A 362 16.20 17.90 -8.56
CA THR A 362 17.45 18.46 -9.08
C THR A 362 18.52 18.51 -8.00
N GLY A 363 18.17 18.98 -6.79
CA GLY A 363 19.08 18.98 -5.64
C GLY A 363 19.53 17.57 -5.26
N LEU A 364 18.58 16.63 -5.20
CA LEU A 364 18.88 15.22 -4.91
C LEU A 364 19.79 14.60 -5.97
N LEU A 365 19.55 14.87 -7.26
CA LEU A 365 20.38 14.39 -8.36
C LEU A 365 21.81 14.93 -8.27
N SER A 366 21.96 16.22 -7.96
CA SER A 366 23.28 16.84 -7.77
C SER A 366 24.04 16.15 -6.65
N HIS A 367 23.39 15.95 -5.51
CA HIS A 367 24.00 15.28 -4.36
C HIS A 367 24.41 13.82 -4.70
N MET A 368 23.51 13.04 -5.31
CA MET A 368 23.80 11.65 -5.70
C MET A 368 24.94 11.53 -6.71
N ARG A 369 25.14 12.53 -7.58
CA ARG A 369 26.30 12.59 -8.48
C ARG A 369 27.60 12.86 -7.74
N GLN A 370 27.57 13.72 -6.71
CA GLN A 370 28.74 14.03 -5.90
C GLN A 370 29.17 12.85 -5.02
N THR A 371 28.22 12.01 -4.59
CA THR A 371 28.47 10.84 -3.74
C THR A 371 28.59 9.51 -4.50
N ASP A 372 28.71 9.55 -5.84
CA ASP A 372 28.87 8.39 -6.73
C ASP A 372 27.76 7.31 -6.60
N MET A 373 26.52 7.72 -6.31
CA MET A 373 25.37 6.82 -6.22
C MET A 373 24.78 6.51 -7.60
N THR A 374 25.52 5.79 -8.44
CA THR A 374 25.18 5.56 -9.87
C THR A 374 23.74 5.06 -10.10
N SER A 375 23.24 4.14 -9.27
CA SER A 375 21.86 3.64 -9.36
C SER A 375 20.82 4.73 -9.04
N GLY A 376 21.06 5.51 -7.99
CA GLY A 376 20.23 6.66 -7.60
C GLY A 376 20.21 7.74 -8.67
N VAL A 377 21.36 8.06 -9.30
CA VAL A 377 21.46 9.05 -10.37
C VAL A 377 20.56 8.70 -11.54
N THR A 378 20.55 7.44 -11.97
CA THR A 378 19.71 6.97 -13.09
C THR A 378 18.23 7.12 -12.76
N LEU A 379 17.83 6.66 -11.56
CA LEU A 379 16.45 6.75 -11.10
C LEU A 379 15.97 8.20 -10.97
N VAL A 380 16.71 9.07 -10.27
CA VAL A 380 16.32 10.47 -10.07
C VAL A 380 16.28 11.23 -11.39
N SER A 381 17.17 10.92 -12.34
CA SER A 381 17.12 11.48 -13.69
C SER A 381 15.82 11.11 -14.41
N ALA A 382 15.39 9.85 -14.31
CA ALA A 382 14.12 9.39 -14.89
C ALA A 382 12.91 10.06 -14.22
N LEU A 383 12.92 10.20 -12.89
CA LEU A 383 11.88 10.92 -12.15
C LEU A 383 11.82 12.40 -12.55
N LEU A 384 12.97 13.07 -12.71
CA LEU A 384 13.04 14.47 -13.12
C LEU A 384 12.52 14.67 -14.55
N PHE A 385 12.85 13.76 -15.46
CA PHE A 385 12.30 13.74 -16.81
C PHE A 385 10.77 13.61 -16.78
N ASN A 386 10.24 12.63 -16.05
CA ASN A 386 8.80 12.42 -15.93
C ASN A 386 8.09 13.62 -15.29
N ALA A 387 8.65 14.21 -14.24
CA ALA A 387 8.08 15.40 -13.61
C ALA A 387 7.97 16.57 -14.60
N THR A 388 9.02 16.79 -15.40
CA THR A 388 9.04 17.82 -16.44
C THR A 388 8.00 17.54 -17.53
N ASP A 389 7.96 16.32 -18.08
CA ASP A 389 6.95 15.94 -19.07
C ASP A 389 5.53 16.09 -18.51
N ASN A 390 5.27 15.58 -17.29
CA ASN A 390 3.97 15.69 -16.63
C ASN A 390 3.52 17.14 -16.43
N ARG A 391 4.43 18.05 -16.04
CA ARG A 391 4.14 19.49 -15.97
C ARG A 391 3.68 20.03 -17.33
N ASP A 392 4.37 19.65 -18.39
CA ASP A 392 4.05 20.09 -19.75
C ASP A 392 2.73 19.45 -20.25
N ARG A 393 2.39 18.23 -19.81
CA ARG A 393 1.08 17.60 -20.06
C ARG A 393 -0.04 18.38 -19.40
N TRP A 394 0.11 18.77 -18.14
CA TRP A 394 -0.85 19.62 -17.45
C TRP A 394 -1.03 20.97 -18.16
N HIS A 395 0.05 21.58 -18.65
CA HIS A 395 -0.05 22.79 -19.49
C HIS A 395 -0.86 22.57 -20.78
N ARG A 396 -0.76 21.38 -21.39
CA ARG A 396 -1.56 21.04 -22.57
C ARG A 396 -3.03 20.82 -22.22
N GLU A 397 -3.35 20.22 -21.07
CA GLU A 397 -4.75 20.07 -20.61
C GLU A 397 -5.43 21.45 -20.43
N VAL A 398 -4.74 22.44 -19.84
CA VAL A 398 -5.25 23.82 -19.73
C VAL A 398 -5.55 24.44 -21.10
N ARG A 399 -4.62 24.31 -22.06
CA ARG A 399 -4.78 24.87 -23.42
C ARG A 399 -5.80 24.10 -24.27
N GLY A 400 -5.96 22.80 -24.03
CA GLY A 400 -6.94 21.98 -24.73
C GLY A 400 -8.37 22.40 -24.37
N GLN A 401 -8.59 22.77 -23.11
CA GLN A 401 -9.89 23.25 -22.62
C GLN A 401 -10.25 24.62 -23.18
N SER A 402 -9.29 25.53 -23.40
CA SER A 402 -9.57 26.83 -24.02
C SER A 402 -10.08 26.70 -25.47
N ASN A 403 -9.76 25.59 -26.15
CA ASN A 403 -10.18 25.38 -27.54
C ASN A 403 -11.55 24.69 -27.67
N THR A 404 -12.09 24.07 -26.62
CA THR A 404 -13.40 23.40 -26.66
C THR A 404 -14.57 24.27 -26.17
N VAL A 405 -14.31 25.46 -25.61
CA VAL A 405 -15.37 26.38 -25.10
C VAL A 405 -15.95 27.29 -26.21
N GLY A 406 -15.61 27.05 -27.48
CA GLY A 406 -16.10 27.82 -28.64
C GLY A 406 -17.13 27.13 -29.53
N VAL A 407 -17.68 25.97 -29.15
CA VAL A 407 -18.69 25.26 -29.96
C VAL A 407 -20.07 25.42 -29.32
N ASP A 408 -20.87 26.27 -29.97
CA ASP A 408 -22.29 26.62 -29.77
C ASP A 408 -23.09 25.88 -28.70
N SER A 409 -23.50 26.62 -27.68
CA SER A 409 -24.56 26.26 -26.72
C SER A 409 -25.97 26.38 -27.32
N LYS A 410 -26.17 26.04 -28.60
CA LYS A 410 -27.49 26.17 -29.25
C LYS A 410 -28.34 24.90 -29.30
N ASP A 411 -27.83 23.76 -28.84
CA ASP A 411 -28.58 22.50 -28.77
C ASP A 411 -28.42 21.76 -27.42
N MET A 412 -28.75 22.43 -26.30
CA MET A 412 -29.15 21.76 -25.06
C MET A 412 -30.39 22.40 -24.47
#